data_AF-A0A1U6GKL5-F1
#
_entry.id   AF-A0A1U6GKL5-F1
#
_cell.length_a   1.000
_cell.length_b   1.000
_cell.length_c   1.000
_cell.angle_alpha   90.00
_cell.angle_beta   90.00
_cell.angle_gamma   90.00
#
_symmetry.space_group_name_H-M   'P 1'
#
loop_
_entity.id
_entity.type
_entity.pdbx_description
1 polymer ?
#
loop_
_entity_poly.entity_id
_entity_poly.type
_entity_poly.pdbx_seq_one_letter_code
_entity_poly.pdbx_strand_id
1 'polypeptide(L)'
;MIKKTFSNWFFFSFMLLTTACQAEKESTMPDKPLEISLNMTAKELYDANPEYKAFQEGDAQPMGVTFQGYDFSTSNMGKAIFHYSDDSFKIDQVVTILAMDKVTSEQRGLNKITVDFFFDKTDNGISDEDAYKKMMAFFKELQDKGWTYAHSNSAPRLTAKDSFTFATTDEGSELYLDYSYPLTFKEWMQLNDLQLWRLRYGTEIYMDIRINRQTDPSTGNRHYLISLDVYDELEKIQTNLDSEDRIRWQDTYPETYPEIVSWRLENETSAINMGLRIQQNQPDYTLPLILKETGIDTSKSVSIDPYKITYEEFIKRSEADEDMTPYYENQTKANKPEITSQARGRCLAGQP
;
A
#
# COMPACT_ATOMS: atom_id res chain seq x y z
N MET A 1 32.60 61.44 -50.44
CA MET A 1 33.67 61.67 -49.44
C MET A 1 33.18 61.17 -48.09
N ILE A 2 33.94 60.24 -47.49
CA ILE A 2 34.14 60.06 -46.03
C ILE A 2 32.89 59.63 -45.19
N LYS A 3 32.89 58.60 -44.36
CA LYS A 3 33.74 57.43 -44.05
C LYS A 3 32.90 56.53 -43.11
N LYS A 4 33.06 55.21 -43.26
CA LYS A 4 33.07 54.13 -42.26
C LYS A 4 32.59 54.45 -40.82
N THR A 5 31.72 53.58 -40.28
CA THR A 5 32.07 52.64 -39.18
C THR A 5 30.88 51.75 -38.84
N PHE A 6 30.85 50.52 -39.39
CA PHE A 6 30.14 49.39 -38.78
C PHE A 6 31.25 48.42 -38.32
N SER A 7 31.50 48.41 -37.03
CA SER A 7 32.36 47.42 -36.38
C SER A 7 31.45 46.36 -35.78
N ASN A 8 31.10 45.35 -36.57
CA ASN A 8 30.49 44.13 -36.04
C ASN A 8 31.60 43.32 -35.36
N TRP A 9 31.65 43.40 -34.03
CA TRP A 9 32.32 42.40 -33.21
C TRP A 9 31.50 41.11 -33.28
N PHE A 10 31.98 40.16 -34.09
CA PHE A 10 31.62 38.75 -33.96
C PHE A 10 32.30 38.21 -32.69
N PHE A 11 31.63 38.35 -31.54
CA PHE A 11 31.97 37.53 -30.38
C PHE A 11 31.31 36.17 -30.57
N PHE A 12 32.09 35.23 -31.07
CA PHE A 12 31.80 33.80 -31.01
C PHE A 12 31.82 33.40 -29.51
N SER A 13 30.69 33.57 -28.81
CA SER A 13 30.48 32.87 -27.55
C SER A 13 30.19 31.41 -27.88
N PHE A 14 31.26 30.63 -27.89
CA PHE A 14 31.19 29.19 -27.69
C PHE A 14 30.58 28.99 -26.30
N MET A 15 29.26 28.84 -26.22
CA MET A 15 28.62 28.24 -25.05
C MET A 15 29.14 26.82 -24.98
N LEU A 16 30.21 26.63 -24.20
CA LEU A 16 30.55 25.35 -23.62
C LEU A 16 29.37 24.97 -22.72
N LEU A 17 28.42 24.24 -23.28
CA LEU A 17 27.55 23.34 -22.54
C LEU A 17 28.47 22.34 -21.84
N THR A 18 28.98 22.74 -20.69
CA THR A 18 29.56 21.80 -19.74
C THR A 18 28.39 20.98 -19.23
N THR A 19 28.25 19.79 -19.81
CA THR A 19 27.58 18.66 -19.18
C THR A 19 28.15 18.56 -17.78
N ALA A 20 27.38 18.97 -16.77
CA ALA A 20 27.65 18.56 -15.40
C ALA A 20 27.40 17.05 -15.35
N CYS A 21 28.41 16.26 -15.74
CA CYS A 21 28.60 14.94 -15.17
C CYS A 21 28.83 15.21 -13.68
N GLN A 22 27.76 15.10 -12.90
CA GLN A 22 27.85 14.99 -11.46
C GLN A 22 28.68 13.74 -11.22
N ALA A 23 29.93 13.92 -10.80
CA ALA A 23 30.80 12.79 -10.48
C ALA A 23 30.08 11.99 -9.40
N GLU A 24 29.74 10.72 -9.69
CA GLU A 24 29.28 9.78 -8.68
C GLU A 24 30.32 9.80 -7.57
N LYS A 25 29.91 10.31 -6.41
CA LYS A 25 30.76 10.28 -5.23
C LYS A 25 30.86 8.81 -4.85
N GLU A 26 32.00 8.17 -5.13
CA GLU A 26 32.29 6.81 -4.68
C GLU A 26 32.15 6.77 -3.16
N SER A 27 30.97 6.37 -2.69
CA SER A 27 30.66 6.14 -1.30
C SER A 27 30.78 4.65 -1.05
N THR A 28 31.65 4.26 -0.12
CA THR A 28 31.82 2.87 0.25
C THR A 28 30.59 2.39 1.00
N MET A 29 29.99 1.27 0.59
CA MET A 29 28.80 0.74 1.26
C MET A 29 29.18 0.22 2.65
N PRO A 30 28.46 0.62 3.73
CA PRO A 30 28.67 0.03 5.04
C PRO A 30 28.41 -1.48 5.07
N ASP A 31 29.20 -2.22 5.84
CA ASP A 31 29.01 -3.67 6.03
C ASP A 31 27.77 -4.02 6.88
N LYS A 32 27.42 -3.13 7.82
CA LYS A 32 26.28 -3.30 8.72
C LYS A 32 24.98 -2.90 8.00
N PRO A 33 23.94 -3.73 8.00
CA PRO A 33 22.64 -3.37 7.43
C PRO A 33 22.01 -2.13 8.07
N LEU A 34 21.22 -1.42 7.28
CA LEU A 34 20.41 -0.28 7.72
C LEU A 34 19.21 -0.76 8.55
N GLU A 35 19.05 -0.22 9.75
CA GLU A 35 17.98 -0.58 10.68
C GLU A 35 16.77 0.35 10.48
N ILE A 36 15.60 -0.21 10.15
CA ILE A 36 14.35 0.54 9.92
C ILE A 36 13.21 -0.05 10.74
N SER A 37 12.28 0.80 11.18
CA SER A 37 11.05 0.38 11.88
C SER A 37 9.93 1.39 11.66
N LEU A 38 8.67 0.97 11.74
CA LEU A 38 7.55 1.91 11.77
C LEU A 38 7.62 2.81 13.01
N ASN A 39 6.97 3.97 12.92
CA ASN A 39 6.79 4.94 14.00
C ASN A 39 8.07 5.61 14.53
N MET A 40 9.25 5.32 13.97
CA MET A 40 10.43 6.14 14.18
C MET A 40 10.25 7.51 13.53
N THR A 41 10.82 8.57 14.07
CA THR A 41 10.95 9.87 13.38
C THR A 41 12.04 9.81 12.31
N ALA A 42 12.03 10.72 11.33
CA ALA A 42 13.13 10.85 10.37
C ALA A 42 14.49 11.08 11.06
N LYS A 43 14.48 11.80 12.20
CA LYS A 43 15.67 11.98 13.03
C LYS A 43 16.17 10.65 13.61
N GLU A 44 15.28 9.85 14.18
CA GLU A 44 15.64 8.54 14.74
C GLU A 44 16.13 7.58 13.65
N LEU A 45 15.53 7.59 12.46
CA LEU A 45 15.99 6.83 11.29
C LEU A 45 17.47 7.15 10.98
N TYR A 46 17.82 8.44 10.91
CA TYR A 46 19.18 8.87 10.62
C TYR A 46 20.16 8.66 11.77
N ASP A 47 19.72 8.90 13.01
CA ASP A 47 20.55 8.71 14.21
C ASP A 47 20.88 7.23 14.45
N ALA A 48 19.98 6.30 14.07
CA ALA A 48 20.21 4.86 14.15
C ALA A 48 21.18 4.32 13.09
N ASN A 49 21.40 5.08 12.01
CA ASN A 49 22.16 4.68 10.83
C ASN A 49 23.20 5.74 10.38
N PRO A 50 24.09 6.21 11.29
CA PRO A 50 25.04 7.28 10.99
C PRO A 50 26.06 6.90 9.90
N GLU A 51 26.36 5.62 9.74
CA GLU A 51 27.25 5.08 8.71
C GLU A 51 26.72 5.31 7.28
N TYR A 52 25.40 5.48 7.12
CA TYR A 52 24.74 5.68 5.84
C TYR A 52 24.54 7.15 5.46
N LYS A 53 25.17 8.09 6.18
CA LYS A 53 24.99 9.54 5.96
C LYS A 53 25.24 10.00 4.52
N ALA A 54 26.13 9.33 3.79
CA ALA A 54 26.44 9.69 2.40
C ALA A 54 25.31 9.34 1.40
N PHE A 55 24.34 8.54 1.82
CA PHE A 55 23.22 8.06 1.01
C PHE A 55 21.87 8.67 1.43
N GLN A 56 21.86 9.55 2.44
CA GLN A 56 20.64 10.18 2.93
C GLN A 56 20.08 11.15 1.89
N GLU A 57 18.79 11.03 1.62
CA GLU A 57 18.05 11.91 0.71
C GLU A 57 16.89 12.58 1.46
N GLY A 58 16.65 13.84 1.11
CA GLY A 58 15.63 14.66 1.74
C GLY A 58 15.02 15.62 0.73
N ASP A 59 13.75 15.44 0.40
CA ASP A 59 13.03 16.25 -0.58
C ASP A 59 11.79 16.91 0.04
N ALA A 60 11.89 18.21 0.32
CA ALA A 60 10.83 19.00 0.90
C ALA A 60 9.84 19.44 -0.18
N GLN A 61 8.59 18.99 -0.07
CA GLN A 61 7.53 19.31 -1.01
C GLN A 61 6.75 20.58 -0.61
N PRO A 62 6.23 21.34 -1.60
CA PRO A 62 5.44 22.56 -1.35
C PRO A 62 4.20 22.36 -0.46
N MET A 63 3.71 21.13 -0.32
CA MET A 63 2.51 20.77 0.44
C MET A 63 2.77 20.50 1.94
N GLY A 64 3.94 20.89 2.46
CA GLY A 64 4.26 20.73 3.89
C GLY A 64 4.58 19.28 4.28
N VAL A 65 5.11 18.52 3.33
CA VAL A 65 5.54 17.12 3.53
C VAL A 65 6.99 17.03 3.07
N THR A 66 7.81 16.25 3.77
CA THR A 66 9.19 16.00 3.36
C THR A 66 9.37 14.51 3.17
N PHE A 67 9.86 14.11 2.00
CA PHE A 67 10.30 12.74 1.80
C PHE A 67 11.71 12.61 2.39
N GLN A 68 11.90 11.63 3.26
CA GLN A 68 13.15 11.36 3.96
C GLN A 68 13.52 9.91 3.70
N GLY A 69 14.80 9.61 3.52
CA GLY A 69 15.18 8.26 3.14
C GLY A 69 16.62 8.08 2.74
N TYR A 70 16.83 7.03 1.97
CA TYR A 70 18.12 6.63 1.43
C TYR A 70 17.98 6.24 -0.03
N ASP A 71 18.92 6.68 -0.84
CA ASP A 71 19.05 6.29 -2.24
C ASP A 71 20.42 5.63 -2.48
N PHE A 72 20.40 4.46 -3.11
CA PHE A 72 21.58 3.64 -3.37
C PHE A 72 21.73 3.43 -4.86
N SER A 73 22.97 3.58 -5.37
CA SER A 73 23.28 3.26 -6.76
C SER A 73 22.99 1.78 -7.04
N THR A 74 22.43 1.47 -8.21
CA THR A 74 22.19 0.08 -8.62
C THR A 74 23.49 -0.73 -8.74
N SER A 75 24.63 -0.06 -8.95
CA SER A 75 25.96 -0.67 -8.96
C SER A 75 26.48 -1.06 -7.56
N ASN A 76 25.88 -0.50 -6.51
CA ASN A 76 26.28 -0.70 -5.12
C ASN A 76 25.06 -0.56 -4.20
N MET A 77 24.25 -1.62 -4.16
CA MET A 77 22.97 -1.64 -3.45
C MET A 77 23.15 -1.88 -1.93
N GLY A 78 22.22 -1.34 -1.14
CA GLY A 78 22.20 -1.45 0.31
C GLY A 78 21.66 -2.78 0.83
N LYS A 79 21.72 -2.92 2.15
CA LYS A 79 21.04 -3.97 2.92
C LYS A 79 20.26 -3.32 4.03
N ALA A 80 19.06 -3.83 4.32
CA ALA A 80 18.22 -3.32 5.40
C ALA A 80 17.69 -4.46 6.27
N ILE A 81 17.41 -4.14 7.53
CA ILE A 81 16.65 -4.96 8.46
C ILE A 81 15.43 -4.16 8.86
N PHE A 82 14.25 -4.66 8.51
CA PHE A 82 12.98 -4.06 8.90
C PHE A 82 12.50 -4.71 10.19
N HIS A 83 12.41 -3.93 11.26
CA HIS A 83 11.83 -4.33 12.55
C HIS A 83 10.35 -3.98 12.60
N TYR A 84 9.55 -4.94 13.03
CA TYR A 84 8.12 -4.79 13.22
C TYR A 84 7.69 -5.57 14.46
N SER A 85 7.04 -4.89 15.40
CA SER A 85 6.72 -5.49 16.71
C SER A 85 7.99 -6.11 17.34
N ASP A 86 7.98 -7.40 17.68
CA ASP A 86 9.11 -8.13 18.26
C ASP A 86 9.90 -8.99 17.23
N ASP A 87 9.62 -8.86 15.93
CA ASP A 87 10.31 -9.60 14.87
C ASP A 87 10.94 -8.65 13.82
N SER A 88 11.70 -9.23 12.90
CA SER A 88 12.32 -8.53 11.78
C SER A 88 12.43 -9.43 10.56
N PHE A 89 12.59 -8.81 9.39
CA PHE A 89 13.03 -9.47 8.17
C PHE A 89 14.16 -8.68 7.53
N LYS A 90 15.03 -9.39 6.80
CA LYS A 90 16.20 -8.80 6.14
C LYS A 90 15.94 -8.66 4.66
N ILE A 91 16.38 -7.54 4.10
CA ILE A 91 16.29 -7.23 2.69
C ILE A 91 17.69 -6.93 2.20
N ASP A 92 18.17 -7.72 1.24
CA ASP A 92 19.38 -7.42 0.50
C ASP A 92 19.02 -6.67 -0.79
N GLN A 93 20.01 -6.03 -1.42
CA GLN A 93 19.87 -5.38 -2.73
C GLN A 93 18.85 -4.23 -2.73
N VAL A 94 18.82 -3.48 -1.63
CA VAL A 94 17.97 -2.29 -1.46
C VAL A 94 18.51 -1.17 -2.33
N VAL A 95 17.62 -0.56 -3.13
CA VAL A 95 17.95 0.61 -3.96
C VAL A 95 17.39 1.89 -3.38
N THR A 96 16.21 1.84 -2.76
CA THR A 96 15.62 3.02 -2.15
C THR A 96 14.89 2.65 -0.88
N ILE A 97 15.03 3.49 0.15
CA ILE A 97 14.15 3.50 1.32
C ILE A 97 13.55 4.89 1.37
N LEU A 98 12.23 4.99 1.31
CA LEU A 98 11.51 6.24 1.32
C LEU A 98 10.48 6.25 2.45
N ALA A 99 10.47 7.32 3.24
CA ALA A 99 9.50 7.52 4.29
C ALA A 99 8.95 8.94 4.19
N MET A 100 7.64 9.07 4.39
CA MET A 100 6.97 10.37 4.35
C MET A 100 6.97 10.98 5.75
N ASP A 101 7.61 12.14 5.88
CA ASP A 101 7.60 12.94 7.11
C ASP A 101 6.59 14.11 6.96
N LYS A 102 5.49 14.03 7.70
CA LYS A 102 4.44 15.06 7.70
C LYS A 102 4.78 16.12 8.74
N VAL A 103 5.36 17.23 8.27
CA VAL A 103 5.86 18.37 9.08
C VAL A 103 4.78 18.98 10.00
N THR A 104 3.50 18.81 9.68
CA THR A 104 2.38 19.45 10.40
C THR A 104 1.89 18.70 11.63
N SER A 105 2.40 17.49 11.93
CA SER A 105 2.12 16.81 13.20
C SER A 105 3.41 16.53 13.93
N GLU A 106 3.76 17.38 14.91
CA GLU A 106 4.93 17.25 15.79
C GLU A 106 4.98 15.94 16.61
N GLN A 107 4.08 14.98 16.35
CA GLN A 107 3.86 13.78 17.15
C GLN A 107 3.67 12.47 16.37
N ARG A 108 3.78 12.45 15.04
CA ARG A 108 3.77 11.17 14.31
C ARG A 108 5.11 10.88 13.68
N GLY A 109 5.70 9.76 14.08
CA GLY A 109 6.78 9.15 13.33
C GLY A 109 6.32 8.70 11.93
N LEU A 110 7.25 8.13 11.18
CA LEU A 110 7.09 7.60 9.85
C LEU A 110 6.04 6.46 9.89
N ASN A 111 4.83 6.76 9.43
CA ASN A 111 3.67 5.86 9.49
C ASN A 111 3.56 4.95 8.26
N LYS A 112 4.32 5.27 7.21
CA LYS A 112 4.53 4.46 6.02
C LYS A 112 5.99 4.54 5.58
N ILE A 113 6.59 3.38 5.34
CA ILE A 113 7.95 3.23 4.80
C ILE A 113 7.84 2.37 3.54
N THR A 114 8.39 2.87 2.45
CA THR A 114 8.55 2.16 1.18
C THR A 114 10.00 1.69 1.06
N VAL A 115 10.20 0.40 0.80
CA VAL A 115 11.51 -0.18 0.51
C VAL A 115 11.49 -0.81 -0.86
N ASP A 116 12.33 -0.30 -1.75
CA ASP A 116 12.50 -0.80 -3.11
C ASP A 116 13.80 -1.59 -3.21
N PHE A 117 13.73 -2.80 -3.76
CA PHE A 117 14.89 -3.69 -3.88
C PHE A 117 14.79 -4.62 -5.09
N PHE A 118 15.93 -5.13 -5.52
CA PHE A 118 16.03 -6.11 -6.61
C PHE A 118 16.26 -7.52 -6.09
N PHE A 119 15.81 -8.52 -6.83
CA PHE A 119 16.24 -9.90 -6.55
C PHE A 119 17.61 -10.23 -7.15
N ASP A 120 18.06 -9.53 -8.17
CA ASP A 120 19.38 -9.66 -8.79
C ASP A 120 20.45 -8.83 -8.08
N LYS A 121 21.70 -9.32 -8.15
CA LYS A 121 22.88 -8.64 -7.59
C LYS A 121 23.65 -7.81 -8.60
N THR A 122 23.25 -7.86 -9.85
CA THR A 122 23.99 -7.34 -10.98
C THR A 122 23.02 -6.80 -12.00
N ASP A 123 23.42 -5.80 -12.77
CA ASP A 123 22.62 -5.22 -13.86
C ASP A 123 22.33 -6.20 -15.02
N ASN A 124 22.75 -7.46 -14.93
CA ASN A 124 22.46 -8.50 -15.92
C ASN A 124 21.07 -9.15 -15.75
N GLY A 125 20.28 -8.73 -14.76
CA GLY A 125 18.95 -9.30 -14.52
C GLY A 125 18.98 -10.69 -13.88
N ILE A 126 17.80 -11.31 -13.86
CA ILE A 126 17.54 -12.63 -13.27
C ILE A 126 16.61 -13.46 -14.18
N SER A 127 16.73 -14.78 -14.16
CA SER A 127 15.76 -15.64 -14.85
C SER A 127 14.39 -15.59 -14.17
N ASP A 128 13.31 -15.75 -14.93
CA ASP A 128 11.95 -15.78 -14.37
C ASP A 128 11.79 -16.91 -13.32
N GLU A 129 12.44 -18.06 -13.55
CA GLU A 129 12.38 -19.21 -12.64
C GLU A 129 13.09 -18.93 -11.31
N ASP A 130 14.24 -18.25 -11.35
CA ASP A 130 14.96 -17.88 -10.13
C ASP A 130 14.24 -16.75 -9.38
N ALA A 131 13.66 -15.77 -10.10
CA ALA A 131 12.82 -14.73 -9.50
C ALA A 131 11.60 -15.34 -8.80
N TYR A 132 10.92 -16.29 -9.46
CA TYR A 132 9.82 -17.06 -8.88
C TYR A 132 10.25 -17.78 -7.60
N LYS A 133 11.36 -18.53 -7.62
CA LYS A 133 11.87 -19.24 -6.44
C LYS A 133 12.15 -18.30 -5.28
N LYS A 134 12.75 -17.13 -5.56
CA LYS A 134 13.03 -16.10 -4.56
C LYS A 134 11.75 -15.51 -3.97
N MET A 135 10.76 -15.18 -4.81
CA MET A 135 9.49 -14.66 -4.34
C MET A 135 8.74 -15.68 -3.48
N MET A 136 8.66 -16.95 -3.91
CA MET A 136 7.99 -17.99 -3.12
C MET A 136 8.71 -18.25 -1.79
N ALA A 137 10.06 -18.18 -1.76
CA ALA A 137 10.81 -18.27 -0.52
C ALA A 137 10.53 -17.07 0.41
N PHE A 138 10.41 -15.87 -0.14
CA PHE A 138 10.07 -14.66 0.62
C PHE A 138 8.66 -14.73 1.20
N PHE A 139 7.66 -15.12 0.41
CA PHE A 139 6.30 -15.35 0.92
C PHE A 139 6.24 -16.41 2.01
N LYS A 140 7.00 -17.51 1.83
CA LYS A 140 7.12 -18.53 2.87
C LYS A 140 7.73 -17.99 4.16
N GLU A 141 8.79 -17.20 4.07
CA GLU A 141 9.40 -16.56 5.24
C GLU A 141 8.40 -15.67 5.98
N LEU A 142 7.66 -14.82 5.25
CA LEU A 142 6.61 -13.97 5.83
C LEU A 142 5.51 -14.80 6.49
N GLN A 143 5.03 -15.85 5.83
CA GLN A 143 4.01 -16.74 6.39
C GLN A 143 4.52 -17.47 7.65
N ASP A 144 5.75 -17.99 7.64
CA ASP A 144 6.37 -18.66 8.79
C ASP A 144 6.55 -17.69 9.97
N LYS A 145 6.69 -16.39 9.68
CA LYS A 145 6.73 -15.29 10.66
C LYS A 145 5.36 -14.79 11.09
N GLY A 146 4.25 -15.37 10.61
CA GLY A 146 2.90 -15.03 11.06
C GLY A 146 2.25 -13.87 10.33
N TRP A 147 2.81 -13.42 9.20
CA TRP A 147 2.05 -12.58 8.27
C TRP A 147 0.87 -13.39 7.72
N THR A 148 -0.21 -12.68 7.40
CA THR A 148 -1.46 -13.25 6.87
C THR A 148 -2.01 -12.37 5.77
N TYR A 149 -2.93 -12.91 4.96
CA TYR A 149 -3.54 -12.15 3.88
C TYR A 149 -4.43 -11.06 4.46
N ALA A 150 -4.22 -9.81 4.02
CA ALA A 150 -5.03 -8.67 4.45
C ALA A 150 -6.31 -8.59 3.63
N HIS A 151 -7.20 -9.57 3.83
CA HIS A 151 -8.53 -9.60 3.20
C HIS A 151 -9.36 -8.39 3.61
N SER A 152 -9.47 -7.38 2.74
CA SER A 152 -10.16 -6.13 3.03
C SER A 152 -11.68 -6.29 3.03
N ASN A 153 -12.38 -5.36 3.70
CA ASN A 153 -13.85 -5.37 3.78
C ASN A 153 -14.55 -5.19 2.42
N SER A 154 -13.81 -4.77 1.39
CA SER A 154 -14.26 -4.61 0.00
C SER A 154 -13.89 -5.80 -0.89
N ALA A 155 -13.03 -6.72 -0.43
CA ALA A 155 -12.53 -7.82 -1.23
C ALA A 155 -13.61 -8.90 -1.43
N PRO A 156 -13.66 -9.60 -2.56
CA PRO A 156 -14.59 -10.71 -2.71
C PRO A 156 -14.16 -11.90 -1.84
N ARG A 157 -15.11 -12.56 -1.14
CA ARG A 157 -14.80 -13.71 -0.26
C ARG A 157 -14.48 -14.96 -1.07
N LEU A 158 -13.23 -15.06 -1.50
CA LEU A 158 -12.73 -16.13 -2.36
C LEU A 158 -11.79 -17.06 -1.59
N THR A 159 -11.73 -18.32 -2.03
CA THR A 159 -10.63 -19.21 -1.61
C THR A 159 -9.31 -18.70 -2.18
N ALA A 160 -8.17 -19.06 -1.58
CA ALA A 160 -6.85 -18.67 -2.10
C ALA A 160 -6.69 -19.05 -3.59
N LYS A 161 -7.20 -20.21 -4.00
CA LYS A 161 -7.17 -20.65 -5.41
C LYS A 161 -8.08 -19.81 -6.31
N ASP A 162 -9.30 -19.51 -5.87
CA ASP A 162 -10.22 -18.70 -6.66
C ASP A 162 -9.73 -17.25 -6.78
N SER A 163 -8.99 -16.75 -5.77
CA SER A 163 -8.35 -15.44 -5.80
C SER A 163 -7.34 -15.29 -6.95
N PHE A 164 -6.63 -16.37 -7.31
CA PHE A 164 -5.76 -16.40 -8.48
C PHE A 164 -6.54 -16.29 -9.78
N THR A 165 -7.64 -17.02 -9.91
CA THR A 165 -8.50 -16.91 -11.09
C THR A 165 -9.05 -15.49 -11.20
N PHE A 166 -9.53 -14.92 -10.09
CA PHE A 166 -10.01 -13.54 -10.05
C PHE A 166 -8.92 -12.50 -10.38
N ALA A 167 -7.69 -12.69 -9.92
CA ALA A 167 -6.59 -11.75 -10.15
C ALA A 167 -6.05 -11.74 -11.59
N THR A 168 -6.29 -12.80 -12.37
CA THR A 168 -5.66 -13.01 -13.69
C THR A 168 -6.62 -12.83 -14.88
N THR A 169 -7.83 -12.33 -14.62
CA THR A 169 -8.86 -12.12 -15.64
C THR A 169 -9.30 -10.67 -15.70
N ASP A 170 -9.68 -10.21 -16.89
CA ASP A 170 -10.11 -8.83 -17.14
C ASP A 170 -11.31 -8.38 -16.30
N GLU A 171 -12.19 -9.31 -15.90
CA GLU A 171 -13.39 -9.03 -15.08
C GLU A 171 -13.10 -8.94 -13.57
N GLY A 172 -11.91 -9.36 -13.16
CA GLY A 172 -11.52 -9.40 -11.75
C GLY A 172 -10.56 -8.28 -11.36
N SER A 173 -9.69 -8.53 -10.38
CA SER A 173 -8.76 -7.52 -9.89
C SER A 173 -7.50 -8.15 -9.29
N GLU A 174 -6.35 -7.71 -9.79
CA GLU A 174 -5.02 -8.10 -9.29
C GLU A 174 -4.82 -7.73 -7.81
N LEU A 175 -5.61 -6.81 -7.27
CA LEU A 175 -5.53 -6.34 -5.88
C LEU A 175 -5.89 -7.40 -4.82
N TYR A 176 -6.56 -8.49 -5.23
CA TYR A 176 -7.12 -9.47 -4.32
C TYR A 176 -6.48 -10.85 -4.40
N LEU A 177 -5.30 -10.96 -5.02
CA LEU A 177 -4.54 -12.21 -5.00
C LEU A 177 -4.08 -12.54 -3.57
N ASP A 178 -4.54 -13.67 -3.05
CA ASP A 178 -4.09 -14.20 -1.77
C ASP A 178 -2.66 -14.76 -1.91
N TYR A 179 -1.69 -14.14 -1.24
CA TYR A 179 -0.29 -14.54 -1.31
C TYR A 179 -0.01 -15.93 -0.72
N SER A 180 -0.96 -16.49 0.06
CA SER A 180 -0.87 -17.86 0.57
C SER A 180 -1.21 -18.92 -0.48
N TYR A 181 -1.74 -18.51 -1.65
CA TYR A 181 -1.91 -19.41 -2.77
C TYR A 181 -0.54 -19.88 -3.30
N PRO A 182 -0.24 -21.20 -3.28
CA PRO A 182 1.07 -21.71 -3.68
C PRO A 182 1.18 -21.73 -5.21
N LEU A 183 1.42 -20.56 -5.81
CA LEU A 183 1.59 -20.38 -7.24
C LEU A 183 2.62 -21.38 -7.78
N THR A 184 2.26 -22.07 -8.86
CA THR A 184 3.25 -22.76 -9.70
C THR A 184 4.02 -21.74 -10.54
N PHE A 185 5.20 -22.12 -11.05
CA PHE A 185 5.93 -21.27 -11.99
C PHE A 185 5.10 -20.89 -13.23
N LYS A 186 4.24 -21.80 -13.70
CA LYS A 186 3.35 -21.52 -14.84
C LYS A 186 2.34 -20.43 -14.50
N GLU A 187 1.74 -20.49 -13.32
CA GLU A 187 0.78 -19.48 -12.84
C GLU A 187 1.46 -18.15 -12.54
N TRP A 188 2.67 -18.17 -11.99
CA TRP A 188 3.51 -16.98 -11.84
C TRP A 188 3.70 -16.22 -13.16
N MET A 189 3.94 -16.96 -14.25
CA MET A 189 4.10 -16.36 -15.59
C MET A 189 2.80 -15.81 -16.18
N GLN A 190 1.63 -16.11 -15.59
CA GLN A 190 0.34 -15.54 -15.98
C GLN A 190 0.03 -14.22 -15.28
N LEU A 191 0.78 -13.87 -14.23
CA LEU A 191 0.61 -12.60 -13.54
C LEU A 191 1.05 -11.44 -14.43
N ASN A 192 0.37 -10.31 -14.23
CA ASN A 192 0.73 -9.04 -14.85
C ASN A 192 2.16 -8.64 -14.45
N ASP A 193 2.80 -7.86 -15.32
CA ASP A 193 4.14 -7.32 -15.04
C ASP A 193 4.13 -6.44 -13.78
N LEU A 194 3.00 -5.77 -13.51
CA LEU A 194 2.71 -5.12 -12.25
C LEU A 194 1.74 -5.99 -11.45
N GLN A 195 2.14 -6.50 -10.29
CA GLN A 195 1.27 -7.30 -9.44
C GLN A 195 1.41 -6.86 -7.98
N LEU A 196 0.30 -6.90 -7.24
CA LEU A 196 0.21 -6.51 -5.83
C LEU A 196 -0.22 -7.68 -4.95
N TRP A 197 0.32 -7.74 -3.74
CA TRP A 197 -0.22 -8.54 -2.63
C TRP A 197 -0.36 -7.65 -1.39
N ARG A 198 -1.42 -7.89 -0.61
CA ARG A 198 -1.68 -7.17 0.64
C ARG A 198 -1.65 -8.12 1.82
N LEU A 199 -0.77 -7.84 2.76
CA LEU A 199 -0.51 -8.66 3.93
C LEU A 199 -0.73 -7.83 5.19
N ARG A 200 -0.94 -8.53 6.30
CA ARG A 200 -1.01 -7.94 7.63
C ARG A 200 -0.33 -8.83 8.66
N TYR A 201 0.23 -8.19 9.68
CA TYR A 201 0.80 -8.83 10.86
C TYR A 201 0.03 -8.35 12.09
N GLY A 202 -0.66 -9.29 12.75
CA GLY A 202 -1.58 -8.96 13.84
C GLY A 202 -2.69 -8.01 13.38
N THR A 203 -3.03 -7.01 14.21
CA THR A 203 -4.09 -6.03 13.93
C THR A 203 -3.58 -4.67 13.48
N GLU A 204 -2.28 -4.41 13.65
CA GLU A 204 -1.74 -3.04 13.65
C GLU A 204 -0.83 -2.74 12.44
N ILE A 205 -0.24 -3.77 11.82
CA ILE A 205 0.79 -3.61 10.80
C ILE A 205 0.32 -4.23 9.48
N TYR A 206 0.51 -3.49 8.40
CA TYR A 206 0.11 -3.86 7.05
C TYR A 206 1.31 -3.75 6.11
N MET A 207 1.32 -4.57 5.06
CA MET A 207 2.35 -4.56 4.03
C MET A 207 1.71 -4.76 2.67
N ASP A 208 2.02 -3.86 1.74
CA ASP A 208 1.72 -4.02 0.33
C ASP A 208 3.02 -4.41 -0.38
N ILE A 209 3.03 -5.57 -1.02
CA ILE A 209 4.16 -6.07 -1.83
C ILE A 209 3.79 -5.85 -3.29
N ARG A 210 4.53 -4.99 -3.98
CA ARG A 210 4.40 -4.82 -5.44
C ARG A 210 5.59 -5.41 -6.15
N ILE A 211 5.34 -6.10 -7.25
CA ILE A 211 6.39 -6.42 -8.22
C ILE A 211 6.20 -5.59 -9.47
N ASN A 212 7.31 -5.19 -10.06
CA ASN A 212 7.37 -4.64 -11.40
C ASN A 212 8.41 -5.44 -12.20
N ARG A 213 7.91 -6.30 -13.09
CA ARG A 213 8.70 -7.10 -14.02
C ARG A 213 8.93 -6.28 -15.28
N GLN A 214 10.18 -6.01 -15.60
CA GLN A 214 10.57 -5.33 -16.83
C GLN A 214 11.59 -6.14 -17.62
N THR A 215 11.72 -5.82 -18.89
CA THR A 215 12.83 -6.27 -19.72
C THR A 215 13.57 -5.11 -20.29
N ASP A 216 14.88 -5.18 -20.12
CA ASP A 216 15.78 -4.34 -20.85
C ASP A 216 15.64 -4.61 -22.36
N PRO A 217 15.18 -3.63 -23.15
CA PRO A 217 14.99 -3.79 -24.59
C PRO A 217 16.30 -4.02 -25.36
N SER A 218 17.45 -3.66 -24.78
CA SER A 218 18.77 -3.76 -25.41
C SER A 218 19.43 -5.12 -25.19
N THR A 219 19.29 -5.69 -23.99
CA THR A 219 19.90 -6.99 -23.64
C THR A 219 18.89 -8.14 -23.66
N GLY A 220 17.59 -7.85 -23.55
CA GLY A 220 16.54 -8.85 -23.35
C GLY A 220 16.48 -9.40 -21.92
N ASN A 221 17.34 -8.92 -21.01
CA ASN A 221 17.39 -9.38 -19.63
C ASN A 221 16.13 -8.97 -18.85
N ARG A 222 15.74 -9.80 -17.88
CA ARG A 222 14.59 -9.58 -17.01
C ARG A 222 15.02 -8.97 -15.69
N HIS A 223 14.31 -7.92 -15.27
CA HIS A 223 14.51 -7.26 -13.99
C HIS A 223 13.21 -7.30 -13.19
N TYR A 224 13.35 -7.55 -11.90
CA TYR A 224 12.23 -7.61 -10.96
C TYR A 224 12.51 -6.61 -9.85
N LEU A 225 11.83 -5.46 -9.92
CA LEU A 225 11.81 -4.50 -8.83
C LEU A 225 10.68 -4.90 -7.87
N ILE A 226 11.00 -5.02 -6.59
CA ILE A 226 10.05 -5.34 -5.53
C ILE A 226 9.96 -4.13 -4.62
N SER A 227 8.74 -3.64 -4.40
CA SER A 227 8.43 -2.57 -3.45
C SER A 227 7.68 -3.15 -2.27
N LEU A 228 8.16 -2.87 -1.05
CA LEU A 228 7.44 -3.12 0.19
C LEU A 228 6.96 -1.79 0.75
N ASP A 229 5.66 -1.56 0.71
CA ASP A 229 5.03 -0.49 1.45
C ASP A 229 4.58 -1.06 2.79
N VAL A 230 5.32 -0.77 3.87
CA VAL A 230 4.95 -1.19 5.23
C VAL A 230 4.33 0.00 5.96
N TYR A 231 3.18 -0.20 6.61
CA TYR A 231 2.41 0.91 7.19
C TYR A 231 1.52 0.47 8.35
N ASP A 232 1.09 1.44 9.16
CA ASP A 232 0.24 1.22 10.33
C ASP A 232 -1.26 1.17 9.99
N GLU A 233 -2.08 0.84 10.99
CA GLU A 233 -3.54 0.78 10.86
C GLU A 233 -4.17 2.11 10.43
N LEU A 234 -3.64 3.25 10.89
CA LEU A 234 -4.18 4.54 10.49
C LEU A 234 -3.97 4.77 8.99
N GLU A 235 -2.77 4.55 8.48
CA GLU A 235 -2.52 4.71 7.05
C GLU A 235 -3.39 3.74 6.24
N LYS A 236 -3.64 2.53 6.76
CA LYS A 236 -4.61 1.58 6.16
C LYS A 236 -6.01 2.18 6.08
N ILE A 237 -6.49 2.82 7.15
CA ILE A 237 -7.80 3.48 7.19
C ILE A 237 -7.85 4.64 6.19
N GLN A 238 -6.84 5.51 6.22
CA GLN A 238 -6.75 6.70 5.36
C GLN A 238 -6.63 6.37 3.87
N THR A 239 -6.16 5.17 3.52
CA THR A 239 -6.09 4.72 2.12
C THR A 239 -7.47 4.58 1.47
N ASN A 240 -8.52 4.31 2.25
CA ASN A 240 -9.90 4.19 1.73
C ASN A 240 -10.66 5.53 1.72
N LEU A 241 -9.99 6.64 2.07
CA LEU A 241 -10.60 7.95 2.19
C LEU A 241 -9.98 8.92 1.19
N ASP A 242 -10.81 9.85 0.72
CA ASP A 242 -10.37 10.99 -0.08
C ASP A 242 -9.35 11.82 0.67
N SER A 243 -8.42 12.44 -0.06
CA SER A 243 -7.27 13.14 0.50
C SER A 243 -7.65 14.21 1.53
N GLU A 244 -8.76 14.92 1.31
CA GLU A 244 -9.29 15.96 2.20
C GLU A 244 -9.86 15.40 3.50
N ASP A 245 -10.35 14.15 3.47
CA ASP A 245 -11.06 13.52 4.58
C ASP A 245 -10.15 12.68 5.49
N ARG A 246 -8.93 12.37 5.05
CA ARG A 246 -7.94 11.62 5.83
C ARG A 246 -7.66 12.23 7.20
N ILE A 247 -7.70 13.56 7.32
CA ILE A 247 -7.45 14.26 8.59
C ILE A 247 -8.63 14.10 9.56
N ARG A 248 -9.87 14.02 9.04
CA ARG A 248 -11.11 13.88 9.82
C ARG A 248 -11.68 12.47 9.73
N TRP A 249 -10.80 11.48 9.57
CA TRP A 249 -11.20 10.11 9.25
C TRP A 249 -12.21 9.54 10.25
N GLN A 250 -12.19 9.96 11.52
CA GLN A 250 -13.16 9.51 12.53
C GLN A 250 -14.60 9.88 12.18
N ASP A 251 -14.80 11.05 11.57
CA ASP A 251 -16.11 11.56 11.19
C ASP A 251 -16.55 10.99 9.83
N THR A 252 -15.59 10.83 8.91
CA THR A 252 -15.88 10.46 7.51
C THR A 252 -15.92 8.96 7.27
N TYR A 253 -15.16 8.17 8.01
CA TYR A 253 -15.16 6.71 7.85
C TYR A 253 -16.54 6.08 8.05
N PRO A 254 -17.35 6.46 9.06
CA PRO A 254 -18.73 5.96 9.18
C PRO A 254 -19.61 6.26 7.97
N GLU A 255 -19.36 7.38 7.27
CA GLU A 255 -20.10 7.79 6.07
C GLU A 255 -19.66 7.00 4.84
N THR A 256 -18.36 6.69 4.72
CA THR A 256 -17.80 5.86 3.63
C THR A 256 -18.06 4.37 3.83
N TYR A 257 -18.28 3.91 5.06
CA TYR A 257 -18.39 2.49 5.37
C TYR A 257 -19.47 1.73 4.57
N PRO A 258 -20.68 2.28 4.33
CA PRO A 258 -21.67 1.67 3.42
C PRO A 258 -21.17 1.49 1.98
N GLU A 259 -20.31 2.39 1.48
CA GLU A 259 -19.73 2.29 0.13
C GLU A 259 -18.74 1.12 0.05
N ILE A 260 -17.98 0.86 1.12
CA ILE A 260 -17.08 -0.29 1.18
C ILE A 260 -17.86 -1.61 1.04
N VAL A 261 -19.07 -1.68 1.60
CA VAL A 261 -19.96 -2.83 1.46
C VAL A 261 -20.49 -2.98 0.03
N SER A 262 -20.80 -1.87 -0.66
CA SER A 262 -21.23 -1.93 -2.07
C SER A 262 -20.07 -2.33 -2.99
N TRP A 263 -18.83 -1.89 -2.73
CA TRP A 263 -17.64 -2.36 -3.46
C TRP A 263 -17.42 -3.86 -3.29
N ARG A 264 -17.69 -4.43 -2.11
CA ARG A 264 -17.67 -5.89 -1.95
C ARG A 264 -18.69 -6.55 -2.87
N LEU A 265 -19.94 -6.05 -2.89
CA LEU A 265 -20.98 -6.61 -3.74
C LEU A 265 -20.60 -6.55 -5.23
N GLU A 266 -19.98 -5.47 -5.68
CA GLU A 266 -19.43 -5.34 -7.04
C GLU A 266 -18.43 -6.46 -7.33
N ASN A 267 -17.40 -6.60 -6.48
CA ASN A 267 -16.38 -7.63 -6.66
C ASN A 267 -16.95 -9.06 -6.58
N GLU A 268 -17.90 -9.31 -5.68
CA GLU A 268 -18.55 -10.62 -5.54
C GLU A 268 -19.49 -10.94 -6.71
N THR A 269 -20.16 -9.93 -7.27
CA THR A 269 -20.95 -10.07 -8.51
C THR A 269 -20.04 -10.46 -9.68
N SER A 270 -18.92 -9.76 -9.86
CA SER A 270 -17.93 -10.11 -10.89
C SER A 270 -17.40 -11.53 -10.70
N ALA A 271 -17.06 -11.91 -9.47
CA ALA A 271 -16.57 -13.26 -9.18
C ALA A 271 -17.61 -14.34 -9.52
N ILE A 272 -18.90 -14.11 -9.20
CA ILE A 272 -19.98 -15.04 -9.55
C ILE A 272 -20.16 -15.14 -11.07
N ASN A 273 -20.07 -14.03 -11.80
CA ASN A 273 -20.16 -14.03 -13.27
C ASN A 273 -19.04 -14.86 -13.92
N MET A 274 -17.87 -14.90 -13.29
CA MET A 274 -16.76 -15.77 -13.67
C MET A 274 -16.95 -17.24 -13.27
N GLY A 275 -18.05 -17.58 -12.60
CA GLY A 275 -18.35 -18.93 -12.09
C GLY A 275 -17.65 -19.28 -10.78
N LEU A 276 -17.11 -18.29 -10.06
CA LEU A 276 -16.48 -18.48 -8.75
C LEU A 276 -17.53 -18.52 -7.64
N ARG A 277 -17.15 -19.13 -6.51
CA ARG A 277 -18.03 -19.28 -5.35
C ARG A 277 -17.60 -18.36 -4.20
N ILE A 278 -18.57 -17.61 -3.68
CA ILE A 278 -18.41 -16.74 -2.51
C ILE A 278 -18.46 -17.57 -1.23
N GLN A 279 -17.44 -17.42 -0.39
CA GLN A 279 -17.34 -18.01 0.94
C GLN A 279 -18.00 -17.07 1.96
N GLN A 280 -19.34 -17.04 2.03
CA GLN A 280 -20.07 -16.07 2.87
C GLN A 280 -19.71 -16.14 4.38
N ASN A 281 -19.12 -17.25 4.83
CA ASN A 281 -18.64 -17.44 6.20
C ASN A 281 -17.17 -17.05 6.43
N GLN A 282 -16.47 -16.55 5.40
CA GLN A 282 -15.11 -16.03 5.54
C GLN A 282 -15.15 -14.78 6.43
N PRO A 283 -14.40 -14.78 7.55
CA PRO A 283 -14.43 -13.66 8.47
C PRO A 283 -13.64 -12.47 7.92
N ASP A 284 -14.18 -11.27 8.13
CA ASP A 284 -13.44 -10.03 8.03
C ASP A 284 -12.63 -9.79 9.29
N TYR A 285 -11.59 -8.97 9.18
CA TYR A 285 -10.81 -8.57 10.33
C TYR A 285 -11.33 -7.28 10.97
N THR A 286 -11.19 -7.18 12.30
CA THR A 286 -11.41 -5.93 13.02
C THR A 286 -10.26 -4.96 12.74
N LEU A 287 -10.60 -3.71 12.49
CA LEU A 287 -9.74 -2.54 12.60
C LEU A 287 -9.91 -1.94 14.01
N PRO A 288 -8.99 -2.21 14.97
CA PRO A 288 -9.12 -1.73 16.35
C PRO A 288 -9.32 -0.22 16.48
N LEU A 289 -8.65 0.58 15.65
CA LEU A 289 -8.76 2.03 15.70
C LEU A 289 -10.15 2.49 15.24
N ILE A 290 -10.73 1.87 14.19
CA ILE A 290 -12.12 2.13 13.78
C ILE A 290 -13.09 1.75 14.90
N LEU A 291 -12.95 0.56 15.48
CA LEU A 291 -13.83 0.10 16.55
C LEU A 291 -13.79 1.03 17.76
N LYS A 292 -12.58 1.46 18.15
CA LYS A 292 -12.36 2.33 19.29
C LYS A 292 -12.96 3.73 19.10
N GLU A 293 -12.77 4.33 17.93
CA GLU A 293 -13.14 5.73 17.70
C GLU A 293 -14.57 5.90 17.17
N THR A 294 -15.11 4.90 16.45
CA THR A 294 -16.43 4.99 15.79
C THR A 294 -17.46 4.00 16.34
N GLY A 295 -17.02 2.97 17.08
CA GLY A 295 -17.88 1.87 17.52
C GLY A 295 -18.21 0.83 16.44
N ILE A 296 -17.75 1.02 15.20
CA ILE A 296 -17.97 0.09 14.09
C ILE A 296 -17.01 -1.10 14.22
N ASP A 297 -17.54 -2.30 14.43
CA ASP A 297 -16.76 -3.53 14.37
C ASP A 297 -16.72 -4.05 12.93
N THR A 298 -15.63 -3.80 12.22
CA THR A 298 -15.47 -4.19 10.82
C THR A 298 -15.49 -5.70 10.59
N SER A 299 -15.23 -6.51 11.62
CA SER A 299 -15.38 -7.98 11.52
C SER A 299 -16.84 -8.43 11.49
N LYS A 300 -17.76 -7.56 11.92
CA LYS A 300 -19.21 -7.80 11.95
C LYS A 300 -19.93 -7.02 10.85
N SER A 301 -19.22 -6.68 9.77
CA SER A 301 -19.79 -5.95 8.65
C SER A 301 -21.06 -6.62 8.14
N VAL A 302 -22.13 -5.84 7.99
CA VAL A 302 -23.36 -6.32 7.36
C VAL A 302 -23.13 -6.30 5.86
N SER A 303 -22.79 -7.46 5.30
CA SER A 303 -22.59 -7.62 3.85
C SER A 303 -23.91 -7.74 3.11
N ILE A 304 -23.92 -7.39 1.82
CA ILE A 304 -25.04 -7.65 0.91
C ILE A 304 -24.87 -9.06 0.33
N ASP A 305 -25.93 -9.85 0.28
CA ASP A 305 -25.90 -11.23 -0.22
C ASP A 305 -25.83 -11.22 -1.76
N PRO A 306 -24.68 -11.55 -2.37
CA PRO A 306 -24.49 -11.47 -3.81
C PRO A 306 -25.29 -12.54 -4.57
N TYR A 307 -25.87 -13.53 -3.85
CA TYR A 307 -26.75 -14.54 -4.44
C TYR A 307 -28.22 -14.09 -4.50
N LYS A 308 -28.58 -12.98 -3.84
CA LYS A 308 -29.94 -12.42 -3.87
C LYS A 308 -30.08 -11.25 -4.85
N ILE A 309 -29.00 -10.50 -5.08
CA ILE A 309 -29.01 -9.30 -5.91
C ILE A 309 -27.62 -9.07 -6.50
N THR A 310 -27.56 -8.61 -7.76
CA THR A 310 -26.30 -8.16 -8.37
C THR A 310 -26.01 -6.72 -7.97
N TYR A 311 -24.76 -6.28 -8.14
CA TYR A 311 -24.38 -4.89 -7.90
C TYR A 311 -25.24 -3.89 -8.68
N GLU A 312 -25.44 -4.09 -9.98
CA GLU A 312 -26.19 -3.15 -10.83
C GLU A 312 -27.65 -3.02 -10.40
N GLU A 313 -28.27 -4.13 -10.02
CA GLU A 313 -29.65 -4.13 -9.53
C GLU A 313 -29.74 -3.53 -8.13
N PHE A 314 -28.73 -3.74 -7.28
CA PHE A 314 -28.65 -3.11 -5.95
C PHE A 314 -28.59 -1.59 -6.05
N ILE A 315 -27.70 -1.05 -6.89
CA ILE A 315 -27.58 0.39 -7.12
C ILE A 315 -28.88 0.96 -7.66
N LYS A 316 -29.44 0.37 -8.70
CA LYS A 316 -30.69 0.83 -9.32
C LYS A 316 -31.87 0.87 -8.33
N ARG A 317 -32.01 -0.12 -7.46
CA ARG A 317 -33.08 -0.16 -6.44
C ARG A 317 -32.83 0.81 -5.30
N SER A 318 -31.57 0.93 -4.87
CA SER A 318 -31.17 1.90 -3.85
C SER A 318 -31.43 3.34 -4.32
N GLU A 319 -31.13 3.65 -5.58
CA GLU A 319 -31.42 4.96 -6.20
C GLU A 319 -32.93 5.22 -6.38
N ALA A 320 -33.74 4.17 -6.42
CA ALA A 320 -35.20 4.25 -6.46
C ALA A 320 -35.84 4.34 -5.05
N ASP A 321 -35.04 4.52 -4.01
CA ASP A 321 -35.45 4.55 -2.60
C ASP A 321 -36.19 3.26 -2.16
N GLU A 322 -35.86 2.11 -2.75
CA GLU A 322 -36.40 0.81 -2.31
C GLU A 322 -35.77 0.35 -0.98
N ASP A 323 -36.52 -0.44 -0.20
CA ASP A 323 -36.00 -1.04 1.03
C ASP A 323 -34.99 -2.15 0.70
N MET A 324 -33.71 -1.87 0.95
CA MET A 324 -32.61 -2.80 0.68
C MET A 324 -32.37 -3.83 1.79
N THR A 325 -33.06 -3.70 2.93
CA THR A 325 -32.95 -4.61 4.09
C THR A 325 -33.02 -6.11 3.73
N PRO A 326 -33.90 -6.57 2.81
CA PRO A 326 -34.01 -7.99 2.46
C PRO A 326 -32.75 -8.61 1.81
N TYR A 327 -31.89 -7.77 1.23
CA TYR A 327 -30.70 -8.19 0.49
C TYR A 327 -29.47 -8.32 1.36
N TYR A 328 -29.46 -7.72 2.55
CA TYR A 328 -28.36 -7.92 3.48
C TYR A 328 -28.32 -9.37 3.97
N GLU A 329 -27.10 -9.88 4.19
CA GLU A 329 -26.86 -11.17 4.79
C GLU A 329 -27.46 -11.20 6.20
N ASN A 330 -27.99 -12.35 6.59
CA ASN A 330 -28.72 -12.49 7.85
C ASN A 330 -27.86 -11.98 9.01
N GLN A 331 -28.26 -10.83 9.57
CA GLN A 331 -27.83 -10.43 10.88
C GLN A 331 -28.30 -11.53 11.84
N THR A 332 -27.40 -12.43 12.27
CA THR A 332 -27.61 -13.11 13.55
C THR A 332 -27.87 -12.00 14.55
N LYS A 333 -29.14 -11.81 14.95
CA LYS A 333 -29.66 -10.70 15.77
C LYS A 333 -28.52 -9.99 16.50
N ALA A 334 -27.97 -8.95 15.88
CA ALA A 334 -27.00 -8.11 16.56
C ALA A 334 -27.78 -7.48 17.72
N ASN A 335 -27.21 -7.56 18.93
CA ASN A 335 -27.66 -6.73 20.02
C ASN A 335 -27.71 -5.30 19.49
N LYS A 336 -28.93 -4.78 19.40
CA LYS A 336 -29.26 -3.44 18.93
C LYS A 336 -28.24 -2.46 19.54
N PRO A 337 -27.45 -1.72 18.75
CA PRO A 337 -26.69 -0.62 19.31
C PRO A 337 -27.72 0.33 19.91
N GLU A 338 -27.67 0.54 21.22
CA GLU A 338 -28.43 1.61 21.86
C GLU A 338 -27.88 2.93 21.32
N ILE A 339 -28.55 3.45 20.30
CA ILE A 339 -28.47 4.86 19.95
C ILE A 339 -29.13 5.59 21.13
N THR A 340 -28.36 5.98 22.14
CA THR A 340 -28.81 6.93 23.16
C THR A 340 -28.92 8.30 22.50
N SER A 341 -30.05 8.53 21.84
CA SER A 341 -30.43 9.85 21.32
C SER A 341 -30.68 10.79 22.50
N GLN A 342 -29.84 11.81 22.62
CA GLN A 342 -30.16 13.15 23.14
C GLN A 342 -31.05 13.25 24.40
N ALA A 343 -30.42 13.43 25.56
CA ALA A 343 -30.99 14.30 26.59
C ALA A 343 -30.51 15.74 26.32
N ARG A 344 -31.32 16.50 25.59
CA ARG A 344 -31.22 17.96 25.49
C ARG A 344 -31.22 18.55 26.90
N GLY A 345 -30.10 19.14 27.30
CA GLY A 345 -30.07 20.02 28.47
C GLY A 345 -30.91 21.27 28.21
N ARG A 346 -32.09 21.37 28.84
CA ARG A 346 -32.74 22.65 29.16
C ARG A 346 -33.53 22.56 30.48
N CYS A 347 -33.11 23.44 31.39
CA CYS A 347 -33.83 24.07 32.51
C CYS A 347 -34.28 23.20 33.68
N LEU A 348 -33.64 23.40 34.84
CA LEU A 348 -34.29 23.27 36.15
C LEU A 348 -34.95 24.62 36.47
N ALA A 349 -36.26 24.67 36.33
CA ALA A 349 -37.10 25.72 36.90
C ALA A 349 -37.63 25.23 38.25
N GLY A 350 -37.25 25.95 39.32
CA GLY A 350 -38.02 26.11 40.55
C GLY A 350 -38.22 24.88 41.45
N GLN A 351 -37.63 24.94 42.65
CA GLN A 351 -38.29 24.78 43.96
C GLN A 351 -37.24 24.53 45.06
N PRO A 352 -37.49 24.91 46.32
CA PRO A 352 -37.97 26.19 46.87
C PRO A 352 -36.82 27.14 47.22
#